data_AF-A0A177SX15-F1
#
_entry.id   AF-A0A177SX15-F1
#
_cell.length_a   1.000
_cell.length_b   1.000
_cell.length_c   1.000
_cell.angle_alpha   90.00
_cell.angle_beta   90.00
_cell.angle_gamma   90.00
#
_symmetry.space_group_name_H-M   'P 1'
#
loop_
_entity.id
_entity.type
_entity.pdbx_description
1 polymer ?
#
loop_
_entity_poly.entity_id
_entity_poly.type
_entity_poly.pdbx_seq_one_letter_code
_entity_poly.pdbx_strand_id
1 'polypeptide(L)' 'MQHAKHPYVIKISCPATSGIVAAVTSFLAEHGCYISEMAQFDDEVSGSFFMRAVFRFNEGFVGEIQQIEDGFAEVAERFE' A
#
# COMPACT_ATOMS: atom_id res chain seq x y z
N MET A 1 -16.64 -13.34 9.29
CA MET A 1 -15.48 -12.67 8.65
C MET A 1 -14.66 -12.04 9.76
N GLN A 2 -13.47 -12.56 10.04
CA GLN A 2 -12.61 -12.01 11.10
C GLN A 2 -12.14 -10.62 10.67
N HIS A 3 -12.70 -9.58 11.30
CA HIS A 3 -12.07 -8.26 11.30
C HIS A 3 -10.82 -8.38 12.17
N ALA A 4 -9.64 -8.21 11.60
CA ALA A 4 -8.44 -8.15 12.43
C ALA A 4 -8.50 -6.99 13.39
N LYS A 5 -7.91 -7.20 14.56
CA LYS A 5 -8.01 -6.28 15.69
C LYS A 5 -7.46 -4.88 15.42
N HIS A 6 -6.60 -4.67 14.42
CA HIS A 6 -6.02 -3.35 14.07
C HIS A 6 -5.68 -3.25 12.58
N PRO A 7 -6.58 -2.74 11.71
CA PRO A 7 -6.24 -2.46 10.32
C PRO A 7 -5.40 -1.18 10.18
N TYR A 8 -4.41 -1.22 9.31
CA TYR A 8 -3.60 -0.06 8.88
C TYR A 8 -4.12 0.49 7.56
N VAL A 9 -3.79 1.75 7.29
CA VAL A 9 -4.16 2.42 6.04
C VAL A 9 -2.93 3.02 5.41
N ILE A 10 -2.66 2.68 4.15
CA ILE A 10 -1.68 3.36 3.31
C ILE A 10 -2.39 4.27 2.32
N LYS A 11 -1.84 5.47 2.11
CA LYS A 11 -2.31 6.46 1.14
C LYS A 11 -1.14 6.86 0.25
N ILE A 12 -1.40 6.96 -1.04
CA ILE A 12 -0.39 7.23 -2.07
C ILE A 12 -0.88 8.40 -2.92
N SER A 13 0.05 9.27 -3.26
CA SER A 13 -0.11 10.39 -4.19
C SER A 13 1.21 10.55 -4.93
N CYS A 14 1.20 10.38 -6.26
CA CYS A 14 2.41 10.46 -7.10
C CYS A 14 2.03 10.79 -8.55
N PRO A 15 2.97 11.19 -9.42
CA PRO A 15 2.72 11.27 -10.85
C PRO A 15 2.18 9.96 -11.42
N ALA A 16 1.16 10.04 -12.28
CA ALA A 16 0.52 8.88 -12.86
C ALA A 16 1.50 8.13 -13.79
N THR A 17 1.73 6.84 -13.49
CA THR A 17 2.55 5.96 -14.33
C THR A 17 2.14 4.49 -14.15
N SER A 18 2.58 3.64 -15.07
CA SER A 18 2.32 2.22 -15.00
C SER A 18 3.10 1.55 -13.87
N GLY A 19 2.44 0.62 -13.17
CA GLY A 19 3.09 -0.25 -12.18
C GLY A 19 2.96 0.19 -10.72
N ILE A 20 2.35 1.35 -10.42
CA ILE A 20 2.16 1.83 -9.04
C ILE A 20 1.39 0.79 -8.20
N VAL A 21 0.21 0.36 -8.67
CA VAL A 21 -0.63 -0.63 -7.96
C VAL A 21 0.12 -1.94 -7.75
N ALA A 22 0.84 -2.42 -8.77
CA ALA A 22 1.63 -3.64 -8.67
C ALA A 22 2.73 -3.52 -7.61
N ALA A 23 3.53 -2.45 -7.64
CA ALA A 23 4.61 -2.24 -6.67
C ALA A 23 4.10 -2.19 -5.23
N VAL A 24 3.00 -1.48 -4.99
CA VAL A 24 2.43 -1.32 -3.64
C VAL A 24 1.84 -2.64 -3.13
N THR A 25 1.07 -3.33 -3.96
CA THR A 25 0.41 -4.57 -3.55
C THR A 25 1.41 -5.72 -3.39
N SER A 26 2.42 -5.81 -4.25
CA SER A 26 3.53 -6.76 -4.10
C SER A 26 4.33 -6.50 -2.82
N PHE A 27 4.70 -5.26 -2.55
CA PHE A 27 5.41 -4.88 -1.33
C PHE A 27 4.65 -5.32 -0.06
N LEU A 28 3.35 -5.01 0.02
CA LEU A 28 2.52 -5.43 1.16
C LEU A 28 2.44 -6.95 1.27
N ALA A 29 2.29 -7.67 0.15
CA ALA A 29 2.24 -9.13 0.14
C ALA A 29 3.55 -9.78 0.62
N GLU A 30 4.70 -9.25 0.20
CA GLU A 30 6.03 -9.70 0.60
C GLU A 30 6.28 -9.51 2.11
N HIS A 31 5.65 -8.50 2.72
CA HIS A 31 5.69 -8.26 4.17
C HIS A 31 4.56 -8.98 4.93
N GLY A 32 3.93 -9.99 4.33
CA GLY A 32 2.93 -10.82 4.99
C GLY A 32 1.63 -10.06 5.30
N CYS A 33 1.31 -9.01 4.55
CA CYS A 33 0.09 -8.25 4.74
C CYS A 33 -1.04 -8.74 3.83
N TYR A 34 -2.27 -8.64 4.34
CA TYR A 34 -3.51 -8.87 3.61
C TYR A 34 -4.22 -7.54 3.41
N ILE A 35 -4.60 -7.24 2.17
CA ILE A 35 -5.36 -6.04 1.80
C ILE A 35 -6.85 -6.37 1.86
N SER A 36 -7.59 -5.68 2.73
CA SER A 36 -9.04 -5.86 2.87
C SER A 36 -9.86 -4.91 2.01
N GLU A 37 -9.33 -3.71 1.74
CA GLU A 37 -9.97 -2.72 0.89
C GLU A 37 -8.91 -1.96 0.11
N MET A 38 -9.22 -1.58 -1.13
CA MET A 38 -8.37 -0.75 -1.95
C MET A 38 -9.23 0.09 -2.89
N ALA A 39 -8.85 1.34 -3.05
CA ALA A 39 -9.41 2.24 -4.05
C ALA A 39 -8.30 3.09 -4.66
N GLN A 40 -8.41 3.36 -5.96
CA GLN A 40 -7.50 4.22 -6.69
C GLN A 40 -8.28 5.21 -7.56
N PHE A 41 -7.67 6.35 -7.81
CA PHE A 41 -8.17 7.40 -8.67
C PHE A 41 -7.03 7.94 -9.52
N ASP A 42 -7.22 7.94 -10.83
CA ASP A 42 -6.30 8.52 -11.80
C ASP A 42 -6.88 9.85 -12.27
N ASP A 43 -6.20 10.95 -11.93
CA ASP A 43 -6.55 12.29 -12.37
C ASP A 43 -5.76 12.61 -13.65
N GLU A 44 -6.33 12.21 -14.79
CA GLU A 44 -5.75 12.46 -16.12
C GLU A 44 -5.56 13.95 -16.42
N VAL A 45 -6.30 14.84 -15.74
CA VAL A 45 -6.20 16.29 -15.96
C VAL A 45 -4.95 16.86 -15.30
N SER A 46 -4.67 16.47 -14.05
CA SER A 46 -3.46 16.92 -13.33
C SER A 46 -2.25 16.00 -13.54
N GLY A 47 -2.44 14.82 -14.12
CA GLY A 47 -1.41 13.80 -14.26
C GLY A 47 -1.03 13.13 -12.93
N SER A 48 -1.93 13.15 -11.95
CA SER A 48 -1.69 12.63 -10.60
C SER A 48 -2.46 11.34 -10.34
N PHE A 49 -1.81 10.39 -9.69
CA PHE A 49 -2.41 9.14 -9.24
C PHE A 49 -2.57 9.13 -7.73
N PHE A 50 -3.75 8.72 -7.27
CA PHE A 50 -4.10 8.57 -5.86
C PHE A 50 -4.52 7.15 -5.56
N MET A 51 -4.09 6.61 -4.42
CA MET A 51 -4.54 5.30 -3.96
C MET A 51 -4.67 5.27 -2.43
N ARG A 52 -5.65 4.51 -1.95
CA ARG A 52 -5.83 4.17 -0.53
C ARG A 52 -6.04 2.67 -0.42
N ALA A 53 -5.30 2.02 0.46
CA ALA A 53 -5.53 0.62 0.81
C ALA A 53 -5.61 0.43 2.33
N VAL A 54 -6.54 -0.41 2.76
CA VAL A 54 -6.66 -0.90 4.14
C VAL A 54 -6.06 -2.29 4.19
N PHE A 55 -5.09 -2.49 5.07
CA PHE A 55 -4.38 -3.76 5.19
C PHE A 55 -4.16 -4.16 6.65
N ARG A 56 -3.70 -5.38 6.85
CA ARG A 56 -3.32 -5.94 8.15
C ARG A 56 -2.24 -6.99 7.96
N PHE A 57 -1.47 -7.29 9.00
CA PHE A 57 -0.63 -8.48 8.99
C PHE A 57 -1.48 -9.76 9.01
N ASN A 58 -1.01 -10.79 8.32
CA ASN A 58 -1.61 -12.13 8.36
C ASN A 58 -1.51 -12.75 9.76
N GLU A 59 -2.42 -13.68 10.09
CA GLU A 59 -2.36 -14.40 11.35
C GLU A 59 -1.04 -15.17 11.48
N GLY A 60 -0.41 -15.09 12.66
CA GLY A 60 0.90 -15.70 12.90
C GLY A 60 2.09 -14.87 12.43
N PHE A 61 1.86 -13.73 11.78
CA PHE A 61 2.91 -12.78 11.43
C PHE A 61 3.03 -11.71 12.52
N VAL A 62 4.20 -11.62 13.15
CA VAL A 62 4.55 -10.51 14.06
C VAL A 62 5.29 -9.48 13.22
N GLY A 63 4.54 -8.72 12.43
CA GLY A 63 5.08 -7.59 11.68
C GLY A 63 4.94 -6.30 12.48
N GLU A 64 5.96 -5.46 12.45
CA GLU A 64 5.89 -4.11 13.01
C GLU A 64 5.60 -3.10 11.91
N ILE A 65 4.73 -2.14 12.19
CA ILE A 65 4.39 -1.08 11.22
C ILE A 65 5.64 -0.28 10.79
N GLN A 66 6.63 -0.14 11.67
CA GLN A 66 7.89 0.54 11.35
C GLN A 66 8.62 -0.12 10.17
N GLN A 67 8.59 -1.45 10.06
CA GLN A 67 9.22 -2.17 8.94
C GLN A 67 8.53 -1.84 7.61
N ILE A 68 7.21 -1.63 7.65
CA ILE A 68 6.43 -1.22 6.48
C ILE A 68 6.77 0.22 6.11
N GLU A 69 6.84 1.13 7.08
CA GLU A 69 7.18 2.54 6.85
C GLU A 69 8.59 2.69 6.27
N ASP A 70 9.57 2.02 6.86
CA ASP A 70 10.97 2.08 6.43
C ASP A 70 11.16 1.41 5.05
N GLY A 71 10.58 0.22 4.86
CA GLY A 71 10.72 -0.53 3.61
C GLY A 71 9.98 0.11 2.43
N PHE A 72 8.91 0.86 2.69
CA PHE A 72 8.13 1.50 1.62
C PHE A 72 8.87 2.67 0.97
N ALA A 73 9.92 3.21 1.59
CA ALA A 73 10.73 4.28 1.01
C ALA A 73 11.29 3.90 -0.37
N GLU A 74 11.78 2.67 -0.54
CA GLU A 74 12.29 2.18 -1.82
C GLU A 74 11.19 2.10 -2.91
N VAL A 75 9.95 1.83 -2.51
CA VAL A 75 8.81 1.85 -3.43
C VAL A 75 8.47 3.29 -3.80
N ALA A 76 8.47 4.21 -2.83
CA ALA A 76 8.15 5.62 -3.04
C ALA A 76 9.14 6.30 -4.00
N GLU A 77 10.45 6.08 -3.81
CA GLU A 77 11.52 6.65 -4.65
C GLU A 77 11.38 6.31 -6.15
N ARG A 78 10.74 5.18 -6.48
CA ARG A 78 10.52 4.76 -7.87
C ARG A 78 9.45 5.59 -8.60
N PHE A 79 8.64 6.34 -7.87
CA PHE A 79 7.48 7.08 -8.37
C PHE A 79 7.49 8.55 -7.95
N GLU A 80 8.65 9.10 -7.55
CA GLU A 80 8.83 10.55 -7.33
C GLU A 80 8.90 11.35 -8.64
#